data_AF-V5G2B3-F1
#
_entry.id   AF-V5G2B3-F1
#
_cell.length_a   1.000
_cell.length_b   1.000
_cell.length_c   1.000
_cell.angle_alpha   90.00
_cell.angle_beta   90.00
_cell.angle_gamma   90.00
#
_symmetry.space_group_name_H-M   'P 1'
#
loop_
_entity.id
_entity.type
_entity.pdbx_description
1 polymer ?
#
loop_
_entity_poly.entity_id
_entity_poly.type
_entity_poly.pdbx_seq_one_letter_code
_entity_poly.pdbx_strand_id
1 'polypeptide(L)'
;MTGEKIVKLDQLLNGYIGDSKSIVDTKFSRLTGPGENYGSILLKVDITLENKKDNSREELHTVAKLIPEDEFFQKIFNVQVSCKVEIGFYDTIVPTLQRFQKDKGVQQVMDFFPKMYASRLNLNGSDTVDQDAVLLLENLIEAGYKNVDRFESFDLPTVKVVLKDLAVFHAVPIALKLLEPETFQSKVRPYLVDFEPPPPDAEN
;
A
#
# COMPACT_ATOMS: atom_id res chain seq x y z
N MET A 1 16.13 1.45 22.93
CA MET A 1 15.01 1.92 22.10
C MET A 1 15.59 2.66 20.90
N THR A 2 16.08 1.94 19.91
CA THR A 2 16.35 2.51 18.58
C THR A 2 15.00 2.79 17.95
N GLY A 3 14.63 4.07 17.85
CA GLY A 3 13.33 4.48 17.32
C GLY A 3 13.11 3.90 15.92
N GLU A 4 11.90 3.39 15.71
CA GLU A 4 11.44 2.94 14.40
C GLU A 4 11.59 4.07 13.40
N LYS A 5 12.39 3.86 12.37
CA LYS A 5 12.69 4.86 11.34
C LYS A 5 12.76 4.19 9.99
N ILE A 6 12.40 4.92 8.95
CA ILE A 6 12.60 4.49 7.57
C ILE A 6 13.94 5.04 7.10
N VAL A 7 14.88 4.15 6.78
CA VAL A 7 16.20 4.54 6.26
C VAL A 7 16.02 5.26 4.92
N LYS A 8 16.71 6.38 4.69
CA LYS A 8 16.67 7.15 3.43
C LYS A 8 15.25 7.53 2.96
N LEU A 9 14.42 8.00 3.88
CA LEU A 9 13.03 8.43 3.58
C LEU A 9 12.97 9.58 2.56
N ASP A 10 13.94 10.49 2.58
CA ASP A 10 14.12 11.56 1.60
C ASP A 10 14.27 11.01 0.17
N GLN A 11 15.09 9.96 0.00
CA GLN A 11 15.28 9.32 -1.31
C GLN A 11 14.03 8.58 -1.75
N LEU A 12 13.35 7.91 -0.82
CA LEU A 12 12.10 7.20 -1.07
C LEU A 12 11.00 8.14 -1.59
N LEU A 13 10.87 9.33 -1.00
CA LEU A 13 9.83 10.30 -1.35
C LEU A 13 10.18 11.23 -2.50
N ASN A 14 11.39 11.16 -3.05
CA ASN A 14 11.86 12.11 -4.05
C ASN A 14 10.92 12.17 -5.28
N GLY A 15 10.40 11.04 -5.73
CA GLY A 15 9.44 10.99 -6.84
C GLY A 15 8.11 11.68 -6.56
N TYR A 16 7.72 11.81 -5.29
CA TYR A 16 6.48 12.46 -4.86
C TYR A 16 6.67 13.96 -4.57
N ILE A 17 7.70 14.33 -3.80
CA ILE A 17 7.92 15.73 -3.37
C ILE A 17 8.67 16.57 -4.42
N GLY A 18 9.45 15.91 -5.28
CA GLY A 18 10.31 16.52 -6.29
C GLY A 18 11.37 17.46 -5.69
N ASP A 19 12.03 18.22 -6.55
CA ASP A 19 13.11 19.13 -6.12
C ASP A 19 12.59 20.36 -5.34
N SER A 20 11.28 20.62 -5.39
CA SER A 20 10.66 21.82 -4.84
C SER A 20 10.54 21.83 -3.31
N LYS A 21 10.52 20.65 -2.70
CA LYS A 21 10.26 20.46 -1.27
C LYS A 21 11.39 19.65 -0.63
N SER A 22 11.52 19.76 0.69
CA SER A 22 12.43 18.95 1.50
C SER A 22 11.76 18.53 2.79
N ILE A 23 12.12 17.35 3.29
CA ILE A 23 11.70 16.87 4.61
C ILE A 23 12.51 17.64 5.67
N VAL A 24 11.82 18.28 6.61
CA VAL A 24 12.46 19.04 7.71
C VAL A 24 12.20 18.44 9.09
N ASP A 25 11.14 17.64 9.25
CA ASP A 25 10.87 16.87 10.46
C ASP A 25 10.12 15.58 10.11
N THR A 26 10.29 14.56 10.96
CA THR A 26 9.61 13.27 10.82
C THR A 26 9.29 12.68 12.19
N LYS A 27 8.06 12.22 12.36
CA LYS A 27 7.62 11.53 13.58
C LYS A 27 7.10 10.14 13.23
N PHE A 28 7.57 9.15 13.98
CA PHE A 28 7.22 7.75 13.82
C PHE A 28 6.53 7.25 15.08
N SER A 29 5.46 6.48 14.89
CA SER A 29 4.82 5.72 15.98
C SER A 29 4.16 4.46 15.42
N ARG A 30 4.02 3.41 16.23
CA ARG A 30 3.24 2.23 15.84
C ARG A 30 1.79 2.65 15.62
N LEU A 31 1.24 2.29 14.46
CA LEU A 31 -0.17 2.54 14.14
C LEU A 31 -1.08 1.56 14.88
N THR A 32 -0.61 0.33 15.09
CA THR A 32 -1.42 -0.76 15.68
C THR A 32 -0.85 -1.24 16.99
N GLY A 33 -1.73 -1.79 17.83
CA GLY A 33 -1.35 -2.35 19.12
C GLY A 33 -0.61 -3.69 18.98
N PRO A 34 -0.01 -4.18 20.08
CA PRO A 34 0.53 -5.54 20.13
C PRO A 34 -0.55 -6.58 19.79
N GLY A 35 -0.24 -7.53 18.89
CA GLY A 35 -1.16 -8.61 18.49
C GLY A 35 -2.10 -8.28 17.33
N GLU A 36 -1.92 -7.12 16.69
CA GLU A 36 -2.60 -6.75 15.44
C GLU A 36 -1.60 -6.78 14.27
N ASN A 37 -2.07 -7.11 13.06
CA ASN A 37 -1.28 -7.13 11.82
C ASN A 37 -0.02 -8.02 11.84
N TYR A 38 -0.12 -9.28 12.24
CA TYR A 38 1.03 -10.23 12.28
C TYR A 38 1.86 -10.31 10.98
N GLY A 39 1.26 -10.00 9.82
CA GLY A 39 1.93 -10.03 8.52
C GLY A 39 2.78 -8.80 8.18
N SER A 40 2.81 -7.77 9.03
CA SER A 40 3.54 -6.53 8.74
C SER A 40 3.73 -5.65 9.96
N ILE A 41 4.66 -4.72 9.87
CA ILE A 41 4.76 -3.61 10.80
C ILE A 41 4.07 -2.39 10.18
N LEU A 42 3.10 -1.80 10.88
CA LEU A 42 2.46 -0.55 10.47
C LEU A 42 2.92 0.61 11.35
N LEU A 43 3.56 1.59 10.73
CA LEU A 43 4.00 2.82 11.38
C LEU A 43 3.14 3.99 10.88
N LYS A 44 2.60 4.79 11.80
CA LYS A 44 2.20 6.17 11.48
C LYS A 44 3.46 6.99 11.28
N VAL A 45 3.56 7.65 10.12
CA VAL A 45 4.69 8.50 9.75
C VAL A 45 4.16 9.87 9.36
N ASP A 46 4.36 10.84 10.25
CA ASP A 46 4.04 12.25 10.01
C ASP A 46 5.29 12.95 9.51
N ILE A 47 5.19 13.62 8.35
CA ILE A 47 6.32 14.20 7.64
C ILE A 47 6.04 15.69 7.43
N THR A 48 6.86 16.55 8.02
CA THR A 48 6.82 17.99 7.74
C THR A 48 7.65 18.28 6.50
N LEU A 49 7.00 18.74 5.44
CA LEU A 49 7.63 19.18 4.20
C LEU A 49 7.75 20.70 4.20
N GLU A 50 8.89 21.21 3.72
CA GLU A 50 9.12 22.64 3.54
C GLU A 50 9.38 22.93 2.06
N ASN A 51 8.66 23.91 1.52
CA ASN A 51 8.87 24.41 0.16
C ASN A 51 10.11 25.29 0.12
N LYS A 52 11.06 24.96 -0.75
CA LYS A 52 12.36 25.64 -0.84
C LYS A 52 12.27 27.07 -1.38
N LYS A 53 11.16 27.47 -2.01
CA LYS A 53 11.00 28.81 -2.60
C LYS A 53 10.52 29.85 -1.60
N ASP A 54 9.59 29.49 -0.72
CA ASP A 54 8.91 30.41 0.18
C ASP A 54 8.94 29.99 1.65
N ASN A 55 9.60 28.87 1.96
CA ASN A 55 9.68 28.25 3.29
C ASN A 55 8.30 27.92 3.89
N SER A 56 7.26 27.81 3.07
CA SER A 56 5.95 27.31 3.52
C SER A 56 6.04 25.85 3.91
N ARG A 57 5.28 25.47 4.94
CA ARG A 57 5.27 24.11 5.48
C ARG A 57 3.93 23.44 5.29
N GLU A 58 3.96 22.16 4.99
CA GLU A 58 2.80 21.28 4.94
C GLU A 58 3.11 19.97 5.66
N GLU A 59 2.06 19.35 6.22
CA GLU A 59 2.16 18.05 6.86
C GLU A 59 1.66 16.97 5.92
N LEU A 60 2.46 15.92 5.75
CA LEU A 60 2.10 14.72 5.02
C LEU A 60 1.93 13.58 6.01
N HIS A 61 0.67 13.17 6.22
CA HIS A 61 0.31 12.09 7.13
C HIS A 61 0.23 10.76 6.39
N THR A 62 1.11 9.84 6.74
CA THR A 62 1.25 8.58 6.03
C THR A 62 1.26 7.37 6.96
N VAL A 63 1.04 6.20 6.38
CA VAL A 63 1.24 4.91 7.02
C VAL A 63 2.29 4.16 6.23
N ALA A 64 3.36 3.74 6.91
CA ALA A 64 4.37 2.88 6.34
C ALA A 64 4.08 1.43 6.72
N LYS A 65 3.94 0.58 5.71
CA LYS A 65 3.87 -0.87 5.86
C LYS A 65 5.23 -1.47 5.58
N LEU A 66 5.80 -2.13 6.57
CA LEU A 66 7.08 -2.83 6.51
C LEU A 66 6.83 -4.34 6.66
N ILE A 67 7.80 -5.14 6.25
CA ILE A 67 7.77 -6.59 6.48
C ILE A 67 7.91 -6.92 7.99
N PRO A 68 7.51 -8.13 8.43
CA PRO A 68 7.78 -8.58 9.80
C PRO A 68 9.28 -8.58 10.11
N GLU A 69 9.66 -8.19 11.33
CA GLU A 69 11.07 -8.26 11.80
C GLU A 69 11.58 -9.71 11.86
N ASP A 70 10.72 -10.65 12.23
CA ASP A 70 11.06 -12.05 12.43
C ASP A 70 11.03 -12.84 11.10
N GLU A 71 12.12 -13.55 10.79
CA GLU A 71 12.28 -14.33 9.56
C GLU A 71 11.26 -15.47 9.42
N PHE A 72 10.81 -16.06 10.53
CA PHE A 72 9.78 -17.11 10.52
C PHE A 72 8.47 -16.54 9.98
N PHE A 73 8.05 -15.37 10.46
CA PHE A 73 6.86 -14.70 9.92
C PHE A 73 7.08 -14.26 8.46
N GLN A 74 8.27 -13.77 8.10
CA GLN A 74 8.57 -13.44 6.70
C GLN A 74 8.40 -14.63 5.75
N LYS A 75 8.77 -15.84 6.18
CA LYS A 75 8.56 -17.08 5.43
C LYS A 75 7.08 -17.45 5.35
N ILE A 76 6.35 -17.43 6.48
CA ILE A 76 4.91 -17.73 6.52
C ILE A 76 4.11 -16.82 5.59
N PHE A 77 4.41 -15.52 5.59
CA PHE A 77 3.72 -14.53 4.77
C PHE A 77 4.31 -14.40 3.36
N ASN A 78 5.31 -15.21 3.01
CA ASN A 78 6.03 -15.19 1.75
C ASN A 78 6.31 -13.76 1.26
N VAL A 79 7.05 -12.98 2.06
CA VAL A 79 7.24 -11.54 1.83
C VAL A 79 7.89 -11.23 0.49
N GLN A 80 8.67 -12.15 -0.06
CA GLN A 80 9.26 -12.04 -1.40
C GLN A 80 8.20 -11.94 -2.50
N VAL A 81 6.99 -12.45 -2.25
CA VAL A 81 5.85 -12.42 -3.15
C VAL A 81 4.83 -11.37 -2.69
N SER A 82 4.38 -11.44 -1.45
CA SER A 82 3.27 -10.61 -0.95
C SER A 82 3.60 -9.12 -0.97
N CYS A 83 4.83 -8.72 -0.60
CA CYS A 83 5.26 -7.32 -0.65
C CYS A 83 5.27 -6.78 -2.09
N LYS A 84 5.81 -7.55 -3.04
CA LYS A 84 5.87 -7.15 -4.46
C LYS A 84 4.48 -7.02 -5.08
N VAL A 85 3.60 -7.98 -4.80
CA VAL A 85 2.21 -7.95 -5.28
C VAL A 85 1.45 -6.76 -4.70
N GLU A 86 1.64 -6.47 -3.42
CA GLU A 86 0.98 -5.33 -2.77
C GLU A 86 1.49 -3.99 -3.33
N ILE A 87 2.80 -3.82 -3.51
CA ILE A 87 3.36 -2.64 -4.18
C ILE A 87 2.81 -2.52 -5.60
N GLY A 88 2.83 -3.60 -6.37
CA GLY A 88 2.29 -3.63 -7.74
C GLY A 88 0.79 -3.34 -7.81
N PHE A 89 0.04 -3.71 -6.78
CA PHE A 89 -1.38 -3.40 -6.68
C PHE A 89 -1.62 -1.89 -6.66
N TYR A 90 -0.94 -1.18 -5.76
CA TYR A 90 -1.11 0.26 -5.63
C TYR A 90 -0.42 1.07 -6.74
N ASP A 91 0.79 0.66 -7.14
CA ASP A 91 1.59 1.37 -8.13
C ASP A 91 1.08 1.17 -9.56
N THR A 92 0.62 -0.05 -9.88
CA THR A 92 0.27 -0.42 -11.25
C THR A 92 -1.22 -0.74 -11.43
N ILE A 93 -1.78 -1.65 -10.62
CA ILE A 93 -3.14 -2.16 -10.86
C ILE A 93 -4.18 -1.07 -10.64
N VAL A 94 -4.19 -0.42 -9.47
CA VAL A 94 -5.19 0.61 -9.14
C VAL A 94 -5.21 1.73 -10.18
N PRO A 95 -4.09 2.37 -10.56
CA PRO A 95 -4.08 3.38 -11.62
C PRO A 95 -4.57 2.84 -12.97
N THR A 96 -4.24 1.59 -13.31
CA THR A 96 -4.69 0.96 -14.55
C THR A 96 -6.21 0.79 -14.58
N LEU A 97 -6.81 0.29 -13.49
CA LEU A 97 -8.26 0.10 -13.38
C LEU A 97 -9.01 1.45 -13.36
N GLN A 98 -8.45 2.45 -12.69
CA GLN A 98 -9.03 3.80 -12.66
C GLN A 98 -8.97 4.47 -14.04
N ARG A 99 -7.83 4.37 -14.75
CA ARG A 99 -7.69 4.87 -16.12
C ARG A 99 -8.69 4.20 -17.04
N PHE A 100 -8.76 2.87 -17.02
CA PHE A 100 -9.69 2.10 -17.84
C PHE A 100 -11.15 2.56 -17.65
N GLN A 101 -11.60 2.79 -16.42
CA GLN A 101 -12.94 3.33 -16.15
C GLN A 101 -13.14 4.73 -16.75
N LYS A 102 -12.16 5.63 -16.61
CA LYS A 102 -12.21 6.97 -17.21
C LYS A 102 -12.33 6.89 -18.73
N ASP A 103 -11.53 6.04 -19.37
CA ASP A 103 -11.51 5.86 -20.83
C ASP A 103 -12.84 5.30 -21.36
N LYS A 104 -13.58 4.52 -20.55
CA LYS A 104 -14.93 4.04 -20.88
C LYS A 104 -16.05 5.01 -20.47
N GLY A 105 -15.71 6.20 -19.99
CA GLY A 105 -16.70 7.24 -19.62
C GLY A 105 -17.47 6.95 -18.33
N VAL A 106 -16.93 6.09 -17.45
CA VAL A 106 -17.52 5.82 -16.13
C VAL A 106 -17.44 7.10 -15.28
N GLN A 107 -18.59 7.57 -14.80
CA GLN A 107 -18.69 8.81 -14.04
C GLN A 107 -18.11 8.69 -12.62
N GLN A 108 -18.37 7.57 -11.96
CA GLN A 108 -17.88 7.26 -10.61
C GLN A 108 -16.80 6.19 -10.73
N VAL A 109 -15.56 6.64 -10.91
CA VAL A 109 -14.38 5.77 -10.93
C VAL A 109 -14.10 5.31 -9.51
N MET A 110 -13.73 4.04 -9.33
CA MET A 110 -13.33 3.51 -8.03
C MET A 110 -12.27 4.37 -7.33
N ASP A 111 -12.56 4.79 -6.10
CA ASP A 111 -11.73 5.69 -5.29
C ASP A 111 -11.59 5.23 -3.83
N PHE A 112 -11.99 4.00 -3.52
CA PHE A 112 -11.92 3.39 -2.19
C PHE A 112 -10.55 2.80 -1.83
N PHE A 113 -9.47 3.28 -2.45
CA PHE A 113 -8.10 2.88 -2.11
C PHE A 113 -7.34 4.06 -1.51
N PRO A 114 -6.51 3.86 -0.48
CA PRO A 114 -5.60 4.90 -0.03
C PRO A 114 -4.62 5.26 -1.15
N LYS A 115 -4.23 6.54 -1.22
CA LYS A 115 -3.16 6.95 -2.14
C LYS A 115 -1.85 6.27 -1.73
N MET A 116 -1.07 5.86 -2.72
CA MET A 116 0.32 5.49 -2.53
C MET A 116 1.22 6.68 -2.79
N TYR A 117 2.14 6.94 -1.87
CA TYR A 117 3.12 8.01 -1.99
C TYR A 117 4.46 7.52 -2.51
N ALA A 118 4.92 6.37 -2.03
CA ALA A 118 6.19 5.78 -2.44
C ALA A 118 6.28 4.31 -2.02
N SER A 119 7.21 3.57 -2.63
CA SER A 119 7.60 2.25 -2.15
C SER A 119 9.03 1.91 -2.54
N ARG A 120 9.59 0.88 -1.92
CA ARG A 120 10.82 0.19 -2.36
C ARG A 120 10.85 -1.23 -1.81
N LEU A 121 11.64 -2.10 -2.44
CA LEU A 121 11.87 -3.47 -1.98
C LEU A 121 13.13 -3.59 -1.10
N ASN A 122 14.11 -2.71 -1.29
CA ASN A 122 15.41 -2.70 -0.63
C ASN A 122 16.15 -1.38 -0.96
N LEU A 123 17.38 -1.22 -0.45
CA LEU A 123 18.24 -0.06 -0.74
C LEU A 123 19.20 -0.22 -1.93
N ASN A 124 19.37 -1.44 -2.46
CA ASN A 124 20.37 -1.74 -3.48
C ASN A 124 19.82 -1.81 -4.92
N GLY A 125 18.49 -1.70 -5.08
CA GLY A 125 17.80 -1.72 -6.37
C GLY A 125 17.57 -3.12 -6.95
N SER A 126 17.82 -4.19 -6.18
CA SER A 126 17.54 -5.56 -6.63
C SER A 126 16.03 -5.87 -6.59
N ASP A 127 15.65 -7.02 -7.16
CA ASP A 127 14.28 -7.55 -7.05
C ASP A 127 14.12 -8.46 -5.80
N THR A 128 14.88 -8.24 -4.74
CA THR A 128 14.76 -9.01 -3.48
C THR A 128 14.19 -8.13 -2.38
N VAL A 129 13.17 -8.61 -1.69
CA VAL A 129 12.58 -7.91 -0.54
C VAL A 129 13.51 -8.09 0.65
N ASP A 130 13.90 -7.01 1.32
CA ASP A 130 14.68 -7.06 2.56
C ASP A 130 14.06 -6.19 3.67
N GLN A 131 14.78 -6.01 4.78
CA GLN A 131 14.31 -5.23 5.94
C GLN A 131 14.06 -3.75 5.63
N ASP A 132 14.61 -3.22 4.53
CA ASP A 132 14.35 -1.86 4.09
C ASP A 132 13.13 -1.76 3.16
N ALA A 133 12.42 -2.86 2.89
CA ALA A 133 11.18 -2.85 2.13
C ALA A 133 10.12 -2.00 2.83
N VAL A 134 9.48 -1.13 2.07
CA VAL A 134 8.44 -0.23 2.58
C VAL A 134 7.44 0.12 1.49
N LEU A 135 6.17 0.14 1.87
CA LEU A 135 5.08 0.74 1.13
C LEU A 135 4.50 1.90 1.96
N LEU A 136 4.50 3.11 1.39
CA LEU A 136 4.04 4.32 2.07
C LEU A 136 2.69 4.77 1.50
N LEU A 137 1.65 4.74 2.34
CA LEU A 137 0.26 4.98 1.97
C LEU A 137 -0.32 6.19 2.71
N GLU A 138 -1.45 6.70 2.22
CA GLU A 138 -2.30 7.69 2.89
C GLU A 138 -2.77 7.21 4.26
N ASN A 139 -2.60 8.05 5.28
CA ASN A 139 -3.18 7.78 6.58
C ASN A 139 -4.68 8.12 6.57
N LEU A 140 -5.52 7.11 6.39
CA LEU A 140 -6.98 7.26 6.33
C LEU A 140 -7.61 7.72 7.66
N ILE A 141 -6.91 7.62 8.80
CA ILE A 141 -7.41 8.13 10.08
C ILE A 141 -7.60 9.65 10.00
N GLU A 142 -6.71 10.36 9.31
CA GLU A 142 -6.81 11.81 9.12
C GLU A 142 -8.01 12.20 8.23
N ALA A 143 -8.50 11.26 7.42
CA ALA A 143 -9.74 11.40 6.65
C ALA A 143 -11.00 10.93 7.43
N GLY A 144 -10.87 10.60 8.72
CA GLY A 144 -11.96 10.20 9.60
C GLY A 144 -12.33 8.72 9.54
N TYR A 145 -11.56 7.89 8.82
CA TYR A 145 -11.78 6.44 8.82
C TYR A 145 -11.34 5.82 10.15
N LYS A 146 -12.06 4.77 10.55
CA LYS A 146 -11.78 4.01 11.76
C LYS A 146 -12.04 2.52 11.52
N ASN A 147 -11.34 1.67 12.27
CA ASN A 147 -11.70 0.27 12.35
C ASN A 147 -13.04 0.14 13.08
N VAL A 148 -13.94 -0.65 12.50
CA VAL A 148 -15.19 -1.05 13.16
C VAL A 148 -14.91 -2.25 14.05
N ASP A 149 -15.62 -2.35 15.18
CA ASP A 149 -15.54 -3.54 16.02
C ASP A 149 -16.00 -4.76 15.20
N ARG A 150 -15.14 -5.77 15.10
CA ARG A 150 -15.42 -7.01 14.35
C ARG A 150 -16.59 -7.81 14.92
N PHE A 151 -16.99 -7.54 16.17
CA PHE A 151 -18.15 -8.15 16.81
C PHE A 151 -19.45 -7.38 16.53
N GLU A 152 -19.37 -6.18 15.94
CA GLU A 152 -20.51 -5.39 15.52
C GLU A 152 -20.81 -5.59 14.03
N SER A 153 -22.10 -5.70 13.70
CA SER A 153 -22.55 -5.79 12.31
C SER A 153 -22.76 -4.39 11.73
N PHE A 154 -22.48 -4.23 10.44
CA PHE A 154 -22.83 -3.02 9.70
C PHE A 154 -24.35 -2.85 9.59
N ASP A 155 -24.82 -1.60 9.59
CA ASP A 155 -26.20 -1.29 9.25
C ASP A 155 -26.49 -1.51 7.75
N LEU A 156 -27.77 -1.65 7.41
CA LEU A 156 -28.18 -1.93 6.03
C LEU A 156 -27.69 -0.88 5.01
N PRO A 157 -27.75 0.43 5.28
CA PRO A 157 -27.16 1.44 4.39
C PRO A 157 -25.67 1.20 4.11
N THR A 158 -24.87 0.94 5.14
CA THR A 158 -23.43 0.71 5.03
C THR A 158 -23.14 -0.56 4.22
N VAL A 159 -23.86 -1.66 4.50
CA VAL A 159 -23.72 -2.92 3.75
C VAL A 159 -23.99 -2.71 2.25
N LYS A 160 -25.00 -1.90 1.89
CA LYS A 160 -25.30 -1.61 0.47
C LYS A 160 -24.16 -0.89 -0.24
N VAL A 161 -23.47 0.03 0.43
CA VAL A 161 -22.29 0.72 -0.13
C VAL A 161 -21.14 -0.27 -0.31
N VAL A 162 -20.80 -1.03 0.74
CA VAL A 162 -19.72 -2.03 0.69
C VAL A 162 -19.95 -3.06 -0.41
N LEU A 163 -21.17 -3.59 -0.54
CA LEU A 163 -21.51 -4.56 -1.59
C LEU A 163 -21.45 -3.96 -2.99
N LYS A 164 -21.85 -2.69 -3.16
CA LYS A 164 -21.73 -1.98 -4.44
C LYS A 164 -20.26 -1.83 -4.84
N ASP A 165 -19.41 -1.41 -3.91
CA ASP A 165 -17.98 -1.19 -4.18
C ASP A 165 -17.26 -2.51 -4.44
N LEU A 166 -17.59 -3.59 -3.71
CA LEU A 166 -17.10 -4.94 -3.98
C LEU A 166 -17.54 -5.45 -5.37
N ALA A 167 -18.79 -5.20 -5.76
CA ALA A 167 -19.27 -5.58 -7.09
C ALA A 167 -18.50 -4.85 -8.19
N VAL A 168 -18.22 -3.55 -8.02
CA VAL A 168 -17.38 -2.77 -8.94
C VAL A 168 -15.95 -3.32 -8.95
N PHE A 169 -15.36 -3.57 -7.78
CA PHE A 169 -14.00 -4.09 -7.65
C PHE A 169 -13.81 -5.43 -8.37
N HIS A 170 -14.80 -6.32 -8.34
CA HIS A 170 -14.77 -7.57 -9.10
C HIS A 170 -15.02 -7.38 -10.61
N ALA A 171 -15.96 -6.51 -10.98
CA ALA A 171 -16.37 -6.34 -12.37
C ALA A 171 -15.29 -5.66 -13.23
N VAL A 172 -14.60 -4.64 -12.70
CA VAL A 172 -13.67 -3.81 -13.49
C VAL A 172 -12.47 -4.59 -14.03
N PRO A 173 -11.74 -5.41 -13.24
CA PRO A 173 -10.63 -6.22 -13.77
C PRO A 173 -11.09 -7.24 -14.82
N ILE A 174 -12.30 -7.81 -14.67
CA ILE A 174 -12.88 -8.74 -15.66
C ILE A 174 -13.19 -7.99 -16.96
N ALA A 175 -13.81 -6.81 -16.87
CA ALA A 175 -14.10 -5.97 -18.02
C ALA A 175 -12.80 -5.54 -18.72
N LEU A 176 -11.75 -5.18 -17.97
CA LEU A 176 -10.43 -4.86 -18.52
C LEU A 176 -9.86 -6.07 -19.28
N LYS A 177 -9.93 -7.27 -18.70
CA LYS A 177 -9.46 -8.51 -19.35
C LYS A 177 -10.18 -8.78 -20.68
N LEU A 178 -11.48 -8.51 -20.75
CA LEU A 178 -12.29 -8.79 -21.95
C LEU A 178 -12.12 -7.72 -23.04
N LEU A 179 -12.01 -6.45 -22.65
CA LEU A 179 -12.03 -5.32 -23.58
C LEU A 179 -10.63 -4.83 -23.96
N GLU A 180 -9.65 -4.98 -23.07
CA GLU A 180 -8.25 -4.57 -23.27
C GLU A 180 -7.29 -5.68 -22.77
N PRO A 181 -7.31 -6.86 -23.41
CA PRO A 181 -6.59 -8.04 -22.93
C PRO A 181 -5.08 -7.84 -22.83
N GLU A 182 -4.47 -7.05 -23.72
CA GLU A 182 -3.03 -6.75 -23.68
C GLU A 182 -2.65 -5.90 -22.46
N THR A 183 -3.48 -4.89 -22.13
CA THR A 183 -3.32 -4.10 -20.90
C THR A 183 -3.43 -5.02 -19.68
N PHE A 184 -4.46 -5.87 -19.63
CA PHE A 184 -4.62 -6.82 -18.51
C PHE A 184 -3.40 -7.74 -18.38
N GLN A 185 -2.93 -8.30 -19.50
CA GLN A 185 -1.82 -9.25 -19.53
C GLN A 185 -0.49 -8.61 -19.07
N SER A 186 -0.27 -7.33 -19.38
CA SER A 186 0.97 -6.63 -19.04
C SER A 186 0.93 -5.91 -17.68
N LYS A 187 -0.26 -5.48 -17.21
CA LYS A 187 -0.40 -4.63 -16.01
C LYS A 187 -1.07 -5.30 -14.82
N VAL A 188 -1.87 -6.35 -15.02
CA VAL A 188 -2.60 -7.02 -13.93
C VAL A 188 -2.12 -8.45 -13.75
N ARG A 189 -2.07 -9.25 -14.82
CA ARG A 189 -1.69 -10.67 -14.78
C ARG A 189 -0.36 -10.95 -14.06
N PRO A 190 0.70 -10.12 -14.15
CA PRO A 190 1.97 -10.37 -13.46
C PRO A 190 1.87 -10.44 -11.93
N TYR A 191 0.85 -9.82 -11.35
CA TYR A 191 0.63 -9.79 -9.90
C TYR A 191 -0.41 -10.82 -9.43
N LEU A 192 -0.98 -11.60 -10.36
CA LEU A 192 -1.86 -12.73 -10.04
C LEU A 192 -1.03 -13.99 -9.87
N VAL A 193 -0.35 -14.06 -8.73
CA VAL A 193 0.51 -15.17 -8.32
C VAL A 193 -0.31 -16.21 -7.57
N ASP A 194 -0.08 -17.48 -7.90
CA ASP A 194 -0.65 -18.57 -7.10
C ASP A 194 0.10 -18.64 -5.77
N PHE A 195 -0.64 -18.77 -4.68
CA PHE A 195 -0.03 -19.00 -3.37
C PHE A 195 0.47 -20.44 -3.31
N GLU A 196 1.78 -20.61 -3.38
CA GLU A 196 2.43 -21.87 -3.07
C GLU A 196 2.84 -21.85 -1.58
N PRO A 197 2.22 -22.66 -0.71
CA PRO A 197 2.67 -22.76 0.67
C PRO A 197 4.12 -23.26 0.69
N PRO A 198 4.94 -22.84 1.66
CA PRO A 198 6.28 -23.39 1.82
C PRO A 198 6.19 -24.92 1.93
N PRO A 199 7.10 -25.67 1.29
CA PRO A 199 7.15 -27.11 1.48
C PRO A 199 7.25 -27.40 2.99
N PRO A 200 6.56 -28.43 3.50
CA PRO A 200 6.68 -28.81 4.90
C PRO A 200 8.16 -28.99 5.21
N ASP A 201 8.63 -28.41 6.32
CA ASP A 201 10.01 -28.52 6.75
C ASP A 201 10.40 -30.01 6.68
N ALA A 202 11.47 -30.32 5.93
CA ALA A 202 12.04 -31.64 6.00
C ALA A 202 12.43 -31.86 7.46
N GLU A 203 11.70 -32.73 8.16
CA GLU A 203 12.04 -33.17 9.51
C GLU A 203 13.52 -33.57 9.52
N ASN A 204 14.35 -32.77 10.19
CA ASN A 204 15.71 -33.15 10.58
C ASN A 204 15.65 -33.82 11.95
#